data_AF-A0A8C7WNB7-F1
#
_entry.id   AF-A0A8C7WNB7-F1
#
_cell.length_a   1.000
_cell.length_b   1.000
_cell.length_c   1.000
_cell.angle_alpha   90.00
_cell.angle_beta   90.00
_cell.angle_gamma   90.00
#
_symmetry.space_group_name_H-M   'P 1'
#
loop_
_entity.id
_entity.type
_entity.pdbx_description
1 polymer ?
#
loop_
_entity_poly.entity_id
_entity_poly.type
_entity_poly.pdbx_seq_one_letter_code
_entity_poly.pdbx_strand_id
1 'polypeptide(L)'
;INIKCCASVISTRCSETYRIRSACLTLFGFPLWYPSESPRTVIQGFPVLLPGKCWAFHGVQGTLVISLSHPIRISHVTLDHLPRYNAPTGRIDSAPKDFQVYLDCIFLSQGMKNDTEEGMLLGAFTYDENGESSQTFELDVVYRVVELRVLSNWGHMEYTCLYRFRVHGKIATS
;
A
#
# COMPACT_ATOMS: atom_id res chain seq x y z
N ILE A 1 10.50 17.94 -4.50
CA ILE A 1 10.26 17.95 -3.03
C ILE A 1 10.01 16.50 -2.63
N ASN A 2 10.84 15.92 -1.75
CA ASN A 2 10.59 14.56 -1.24
C ASN A 2 9.37 14.61 -0.32
N ILE A 3 8.22 14.15 -0.82
CA ILE A 3 6.91 14.17 -0.13
C ILE A 3 6.91 13.24 1.12
N LYS A 4 8.01 12.49 1.32
CA LYS A 4 8.22 11.53 2.40
C LYS A 4 8.02 12.10 3.81
N CYS A 5 8.31 13.39 4.04
CA CYS A 5 8.27 13.95 5.40
C CYS A 5 6.85 14.24 5.93
N CYS A 6 5.80 14.06 5.13
CA CYS A 6 4.49 14.58 5.51
C CYS A 6 3.29 13.75 5.05
N ALA A 7 3.50 12.49 4.66
CA ALA A 7 2.41 11.53 4.42
C ALA A 7 2.16 10.66 5.66
N SER A 8 0.90 10.34 5.95
CA SER A 8 0.50 9.48 7.06
C SER A 8 -0.52 8.44 6.62
N VAL A 9 -0.49 7.26 7.25
CA VAL A 9 -1.50 6.23 7.01
C VAL A 9 -2.72 6.48 7.89
N ILE A 10 -3.91 6.45 7.29
CA ILE A 10 -5.19 6.47 8.03
C ILE A 10 -5.51 5.02 8.42
N SER A 11 -4.90 4.56 9.52
CA SER A 11 -4.97 3.14 9.93
C SER A 11 -6.39 2.61 10.12
N THR A 12 -7.35 3.44 10.52
CA THR A 12 -8.77 3.04 10.71
C THR A 12 -9.50 2.67 9.42
N ARG A 13 -8.91 2.99 8.27
CA ARG A 13 -9.46 2.69 6.94
C ARG A 13 -8.59 1.75 6.13
N CYS A 14 -7.57 1.18 6.77
CA CYS A 14 -6.76 0.14 6.16
C CYS A 14 -7.33 -1.24 6.53
N SER A 15 -7.10 -2.23 5.68
CA SER A 15 -7.43 -3.62 6.00
C SER A 15 -6.74 -4.09 7.28
N GLU A 16 -7.33 -5.10 7.92
CA GLU A 16 -6.72 -5.70 9.11
C GLU A 16 -5.38 -6.35 8.76
N THR A 17 -4.38 -6.12 9.63
CA THR A 17 -3.04 -6.68 9.45
C THR A 17 -3.04 -8.18 9.71
N TYR A 18 -2.55 -8.96 8.77
CA TYR A 18 -2.34 -10.40 8.92
C TYR A 18 -1.22 -10.66 9.93
N ARG A 19 -1.52 -11.33 11.03
CA ARG A 19 -0.56 -11.65 12.09
C ARG A 19 -0.16 -13.11 12.04
N ILE A 20 1.06 -13.36 11.58
CA ILE A 20 1.67 -14.69 11.59
C ILE A 20 1.98 -15.08 13.04
N ARG A 21 1.44 -16.19 13.52
CA ARG A 21 1.74 -16.74 14.86
C ARG A 21 3.06 -17.51 14.94
N SER A 22 3.94 -17.40 13.94
CA SER A 22 5.12 -18.26 13.79
C SER A 22 6.41 -17.66 14.37
N ALA A 23 6.52 -16.33 14.45
CA ALA A 23 7.66 -15.66 15.08
C ALA A 23 7.21 -15.12 16.44
N CYS A 24 7.61 -15.75 17.54
CA CYS A 24 7.35 -15.22 18.88
C CYS A 24 8.66 -14.73 19.49
N LEU A 25 8.68 -13.46 19.94
CA LEU A 25 9.76 -12.98 20.78
C LEU A 25 9.55 -13.53 22.18
N THR A 26 10.50 -14.33 22.66
CA THR A 26 10.46 -14.94 23.99
C THR A 26 11.47 -14.27 24.91
N LEU A 27 11.09 -14.06 26.18
CA LEU A 27 12.01 -13.68 27.24
C LEU A 27 12.00 -14.76 28.32
N PHE A 28 13.17 -15.32 28.64
CA PHE A 28 13.31 -16.48 29.54
C PHE A 28 12.41 -17.68 29.17
N GLY A 29 12.19 -17.92 27.87
CA GLY A 29 11.33 -19.01 27.39
C GLY A 29 9.83 -18.71 27.44
N PHE A 30 9.41 -17.54 27.95
CA PHE A 30 8.02 -17.12 27.92
C PHE A 30 7.71 -16.27 26.68
N PRO A 31 6.65 -16.59 25.92
CA PRO A 31 6.25 -15.82 24.75
C PRO A 31 5.78 -14.42 25.15
N LEU A 32 6.41 -13.37 24.62
CA LEU A 32 6.04 -11.97 24.89
C LEU A 32 5.10 -11.41 23.81
N TRP A 33 5.55 -11.38 22.54
CA TRP A 33 4.73 -10.86 21.44
C TRP A 33 5.14 -11.46 20.08
N TYR A 34 4.21 -11.43 19.13
CA TYR A 34 4.44 -11.83 17.74
C TYR A 34 4.58 -10.58 16.88
N PRO A 35 5.76 -10.28 16.29
CA PRO A 35 5.95 -9.09 15.50
C PRO A 35 5.18 -9.20 14.18
N SER A 36 4.52 -8.12 13.80
CA SER A 36 3.90 -7.93 12.48
C SER A 36 4.21 -6.51 12.01
N GLU A 37 4.43 -6.35 10.72
CA GLU A 37 4.68 -5.04 10.13
C GLU A 37 3.36 -4.28 9.99
N SER A 38 3.38 -2.98 10.26
CA SER A 38 2.17 -2.13 10.19
C SER A 38 1.98 -1.55 8.78
N PRO A 39 0.77 -1.08 8.42
CA PRO A 39 0.54 -0.34 7.17
C PRO A 39 1.51 0.83 6.94
N ARG A 40 2.05 1.44 8.01
CA ARG A 40 3.02 2.54 7.94
C ARG A 40 4.32 2.14 7.23
N THR A 41 4.70 0.86 7.31
CA THR A 41 5.88 0.31 6.64
C THR A 41 5.81 0.53 5.12
N VAL A 42 4.61 0.51 4.53
CA VAL A 42 4.41 0.69 3.09
C VAL A 42 4.80 2.09 2.59
N ILE A 43 4.56 3.14 3.40
CA ILE A 43 4.89 4.52 3.01
C ILE A 43 6.27 4.98 3.52
N GLN A 44 6.71 4.45 4.66
CA GLN A 44 8.02 4.77 5.22
C GLN A 44 9.13 4.05 4.44
N GLY A 45 8.85 2.79 4.09
CA GLY A 45 9.72 1.90 3.33
C GLY A 45 11.01 1.56 4.08
N PHE A 46 11.55 0.38 3.77
CA PHE A 46 12.94 0.08 4.07
C PHE A 46 13.84 0.55 2.91
N PRO A 47 15.12 0.91 3.17
CA PRO A 47 16.07 1.24 2.11
C PRO A 47 16.25 0.10 1.10
N VAL A 48 16.16 -1.14 1.60
CA VAL A 48 16.27 -2.37 0.84
C VAL A 48 14.99 -3.19 1.05
N LEU A 49 14.46 -3.79 -0.02
CA LEU A 49 13.35 -4.72 0.06
C LEU A 49 13.88 -6.06 0.56
N LEU A 50 13.64 -6.35 1.84
CA LEU A 50 14.06 -7.60 2.49
C LEU A 50 12.86 -8.54 2.69
N PRO A 51 13.01 -9.86 2.49
CA PRO A 51 11.94 -10.82 2.75
C PRO A 51 11.29 -10.61 4.12
N GLY A 52 9.96 -10.58 4.16
CA GLY A 52 9.18 -10.39 5.40
C GLY A 52 9.09 -8.96 5.90
N LYS A 53 9.72 -7.99 5.23
CA LYS A 53 9.60 -6.55 5.53
C LYS A 53 8.51 -5.86 4.70
N CYS A 54 7.35 -6.50 4.62
CA CYS A 54 6.12 -6.02 3.99
C CYS A 54 4.98 -5.95 5.01
N TRP A 55 4.05 -5.03 4.77
CA TRP A 55 2.75 -5.08 5.44
C TRP A 55 1.88 -6.16 4.79
N ALA A 56 1.42 -7.13 5.57
CA ALA A 56 0.52 -8.17 5.12
C ALA A 56 -0.91 -7.89 5.61
N PHE A 57 -1.91 -8.09 4.75
CA PHE A 57 -3.33 -8.09 5.11
C PHE A 57 -3.98 -9.44 4.76
N HIS A 58 -5.07 -9.79 5.44
CA HIS A 58 -5.78 -11.05 5.24
C HIS A 58 -6.40 -11.15 3.84
N GLY A 59 -6.23 -12.31 3.20
CA GLY A 59 -6.81 -12.63 1.89
C GLY A 59 -6.14 -11.94 0.70
N VAL A 60 -6.89 -11.85 -0.40
CA VAL A 60 -6.41 -11.37 -1.70
C VAL A 60 -6.85 -9.93 -2.01
N GLN A 61 -7.72 -9.37 -1.18
CA GLN A 61 -8.28 -8.02 -1.33
C GLN A 61 -7.99 -7.18 -0.09
N GLY A 62 -7.64 -5.92 -0.29
CA GLY A 62 -7.37 -5.04 0.83
C GLY A 62 -7.18 -3.58 0.45
N THR A 63 -7.26 -2.71 1.45
CA THR A 63 -7.26 -1.26 1.28
C THR A 63 -6.15 -0.62 2.11
N LEU A 64 -5.44 0.34 1.50
CA LEU A 64 -4.46 1.21 2.15
C LEU A 64 -4.84 2.67 1.88
N VAL A 65 -5.08 3.45 2.94
CA VAL A 65 -5.43 4.88 2.81
C VAL A 65 -4.29 5.76 3.32
N ILE A 66 -3.82 6.66 2.46
CA ILE A 66 -2.69 7.56 2.72
C ILE A 66 -3.16 9.00 2.63
N SER A 67 -2.98 9.74 3.72
CA SER A 67 -3.16 11.19 3.76
C SER A 67 -1.84 11.88 3.46
N LEU A 68 -1.86 12.84 2.54
CA LEU A 68 -0.74 13.71 2.20
C LEU A 68 -0.89 15.04 2.92
N SER A 69 0.22 15.68 3.30
CA SER A 69 0.13 16.94 4.05
C SER A 69 -0.45 18.09 3.26
N HIS A 70 -0.17 18.15 1.96
CA HIS A 70 -0.61 19.20 1.05
C HIS A 70 -1.29 18.57 -0.16
N PRO A 71 -2.23 19.28 -0.81
CA PRO A 71 -2.68 18.91 -2.14
C PRO A 71 -1.50 18.85 -3.12
N ILE A 72 -1.36 17.75 -3.84
CA ILE A 72 -0.35 17.58 -4.88
C ILE A 72 -1.03 17.23 -6.19
N ARG A 73 -0.49 17.73 -7.30
CA ARG A 73 -0.76 17.16 -8.63
C ARG A 73 0.04 15.88 -8.78
N ILE A 74 -0.63 14.75 -8.54
CA ILE A 74 -0.09 13.41 -8.69
C ILE A 74 0.13 13.15 -10.18
N SER A 75 1.37 12.85 -10.55
CA SER A 75 1.77 12.46 -11.91
C SER A 75 1.83 10.94 -12.07
N HIS A 76 2.19 10.22 -11.01
CA HIS A 76 2.23 8.76 -11.04
C HIS A 76 2.32 8.20 -9.62
N VAL A 77 2.02 6.92 -9.50
CA VAL A 77 2.31 6.12 -8.32
C VAL A 77 3.33 5.05 -8.66
N THR A 78 4.12 4.64 -7.68
CA THR A 78 5.06 3.54 -7.83
C THR A 78 4.80 2.48 -6.77
N LEU A 79 4.64 1.23 -7.21
CA LEU A 79 4.46 0.07 -6.36
C LEU A 79 5.69 -0.81 -6.47
N ASP A 80 6.26 -1.14 -5.32
CA ASP A 80 7.42 -2.02 -5.24
C ASP A 80 7.04 -3.33 -4.58
N HIS A 81 7.65 -4.41 -5.07
CA HIS A 81 7.66 -5.72 -4.43
C HIS A 81 9.07 -6.31 -4.50
N LEU A 82 9.41 -7.18 -3.55
CA LEU A 82 10.66 -7.94 -3.58
C LEU A 82 10.81 -8.66 -4.94
N PRO A 83 11.98 -8.61 -5.61
CA PRO A 83 12.19 -9.38 -6.83
C PRO A 83 12.22 -10.89 -6.54
N ARG A 84 11.79 -11.70 -7.53
CA ARG A 84 11.71 -13.17 -7.40
C ARG A 84 13.01 -13.82 -6.93
N TYR A 85 14.16 -13.35 -7.41
CA TYR A 85 15.46 -13.91 -7.05
C TYR A 85 15.84 -13.67 -5.57
N ASN A 86 15.20 -12.72 -4.89
CA ASN A 86 15.38 -12.52 -3.44
C ASN A 86 14.31 -13.25 -2.62
N ALA A 87 13.27 -13.81 -3.25
CA ALA A 87 12.22 -14.53 -2.53
C ALA A 87 12.74 -15.91 -2.08
N PRO A 88 12.52 -16.33 -0.82
CA PRO A 88 13.01 -17.62 -0.31
C PRO A 88 12.55 -18.83 -1.13
N THR A 89 11.35 -18.76 -1.71
CA THR A 89 10.76 -19.81 -2.55
C THR A 89 10.99 -19.60 -4.04
N GLY A 90 11.66 -18.51 -4.44
CA GLY A 90 11.73 -18.05 -5.83
C GLY A 90 10.41 -17.53 -6.40
N ARG A 91 9.34 -17.48 -5.60
CA ARG A 91 7.99 -17.06 -5.99
C ARG A 91 7.53 -15.85 -5.20
N ILE A 92 6.68 -15.03 -5.81
CA ILE A 92 6.08 -13.85 -5.19
C ILE A 92 4.56 -13.89 -5.27
N ASP A 93 3.96 -15.07 -5.04
CA ASP A 93 2.51 -15.30 -5.16
C ASP A 93 1.67 -14.36 -4.26
N SER A 94 2.27 -13.81 -3.20
CA SER A 94 1.64 -12.84 -2.28
C SER A 94 1.76 -11.39 -2.75
N ALA A 95 2.42 -11.12 -3.88
CA ALA A 95 2.46 -9.80 -4.47
C ALA A 95 1.07 -9.38 -4.93
N PRO A 96 0.70 -8.09 -4.79
CA PRO A 96 -0.54 -7.58 -5.37
C PRO A 96 -0.51 -7.79 -6.88
N LYS A 97 -1.67 -8.08 -7.47
CA LYS A 97 -1.83 -8.23 -8.91
C LYS A 97 -2.66 -7.06 -9.45
N ASP A 98 -3.98 -7.18 -9.41
CA ASP A 98 -4.87 -6.13 -9.89
C ASP A 98 -5.16 -5.16 -8.76
N PHE A 99 -5.02 -3.87 -9.01
CA PHE A 99 -5.28 -2.84 -8.02
C PHE A 99 -5.84 -1.57 -8.66
N GLN A 100 -6.47 -0.75 -7.83
CA GLN A 100 -7.05 0.51 -8.20
C GLN A 100 -6.59 1.61 -7.27
N VAL A 101 -6.50 2.82 -7.80
CA VAL A 101 -6.20 4.03 -7.04
C VAL A 101 -7.44 4.92 -7.06
N TYR A 102 -7.85 5.40 -5.89
CA TYR A 102 -9.05 6.22 -5.69
C TYR A 102 -8.70 7.54 -5.00
N LEU A 103 -9.53 8.55 -5.25
CA LEU A 103 -9.66 9.73 -4.38
C LEU A 103 -10.61 9.40 -3.25
N ASP A 104 -10.17 9.57 -2.02
CA ASP A 104 -11.03 9.35 -0.86
C ASP A 104 -12.12 10.44 -0.72
N CYS A 105 -13.39 10.04 -0.76
CA CYS A 105 -14.55 10.94 -0.71
C CYS A 105 -14.72 11.73 0.60
N ILE A 106 -14.16 11.29 1.75
CA ILE A 106 -14.38 11.97 3.04
C ILE A 106 -13.94 13.44 3.02
N PHE A 107 -13.00 13.82 2.15
CA PHE A 107 -12.56 15.21 1.98
C PHE A 107 -13.17 15.92 0.76
N LEU A 108 -13.93 15.23 -0.09
CA LEU A 108 -14.73 15.84 -1.17
C LEU A 108 -16.06 16.38 -0.64
N SER A 109 -16.55 15.89 0.50
CA SER A 109 -17.91 16.11 0.98
C SER A 109 -18.17 17.44 1.70
N GLN A 110 -17.33 18.47 1.56
CA GLN A 110 -17.71 19.84 1.97
C GLN A 110 -18.69 20.52 0.98
N GLY A 111 -19.50 19.77 0.22
CA GLY A 111 -20.44 20.41 -0.69
C GLY A 111 -21.42 19.56 -1.49
N MET A 112 -21.29 18.23 -1.58
CA MET A 112 -22.24 17.41 -2.35
C MET A 112 -22.67 16.17 -1.57
N LYS A 113 -23.90 16.24 -1.06
CA LYS A 113 -24.70 15.07 -0.68
C LYS A 113 -25.17 14.42 -1.97
N ASN A 114 -24.56 13.31 -2.38
CA ASN A 114 -25.19 12.29 -3.21
C ASN A 114 -24.41 10.99 -3.03
N ASP A 115 -25.16 9.93 -2.71
CA ASP A 115 -24.71 8.60 -2.31
C ASP A 115 -23.84 7.91 -3.35
N THR A 116 -22.53 8.06 -3.22
CA THR A 116 -21.57 7.00 -3.55
C THR A 116 -20.47 7.08 -2.51
N GLU A 117 -20.50 6.18 -1.53
CA GLU A 117 -19.44 6.02 -0.52
C GLU A 117 -18.10 5.59 -1.16
N GLU A 118 -18.10 5.24 -2.44
CA GLU A 118 -16.91 4.93 -3.21
C GLU A 118 -16.27 6.21 -3.74
N GLY A 119 -14.98 6.37 -3.46
CA GLY A 119 -14.12 7.40 -4.01
C GLY A 119 -14.23 7.59 -5.53
N MET A 120 -13.60 8.65 -6.06
CA MET A 120 -13.41 8.76 -7.52
C MET A 120 -12.29 7.83 -7.97
N LEU A 121 -12.58 6.87 -8.85
CA LEU A 121 -11.57 6.00 -9.46
C LEU A 121 -10.61 6.84 -10.32
N LEU A 122 -9.31 6.75 -10.02
CA LEU A 122 -8.25 7.43 -10.75
C LEU A 122 -7.63 6.56 -11.82
N GLY A 123 -7.51 5.27 -11.54
CA GLY A 123 -6.88 4.32 -12.45
C GLY A 123 -6.97 2.90 -11.91
N ALA A 124 -6.99 1.95 -12.84
CA ALA A 124 -6.91 0.52 -12.58
C ALA A 124 -5.66 -0.02 -13.26
N PHE A 125 -4.89 -0.83 -12.55
CA PHE A 125 -3.56 -1.27 -12.95
C PHE A 125 -3.33 -2.72 -12.54
N THR A 126 -2.33 -3.33 -13.18
CA THR A 126 -1.87 -4.67 -12.83
C THR A 126 -0.36 -4.60 -12.58
N TYR A 127 0.08 -5.07 -11.41
CA TYR A 127 1.50 -5.26 -11.11
C TYR A 127 1.97 -6.58 -11.72
N ASP A 128 2.97 -6.54 -12.60
CA ASP A 128 3.50 -7.73 -13.29
C ASP A 128 4.56 -8.44 -12.44
N GLU A 129 4.27 -9.66 -11.99
CA GLU A 129 5.23 -10.46 -11.21
C GLU A 129 6.49 -10.89 -11.99
N ASN A 130 6.48 -10.79 -13.33
CA ASN A 130 7.63 -11.06 -14.19
C ASN A 130 8.38 -9.79 -14.59
N GLY A 131 7.84 -8.62 -14.26
CA GLY A 131 8.43 -7.32 -14.55
C GLY A 131 9.48 -6.90 -13.53
N GLU A 132 9.85 -5.62 -13.58
CA GLU A 132 10.77 -5.03 -12.62
C GLU A 132 10.18 -5.02 -11.20
N SER A 133 11.06 -5.11 -10.20
CA SER A 133 10.69 -5.03 -8.78
C SER A 133 9.93 -3.74 -8.43
N SER A 134 10.23 -2.66 -9.14
CA SER A 134 9.61 -1.34 -8.98
C SER A 134 8.86 -0.96 -10.24
N GLN A 135 7.54 -0.78 -10.14
CA GLN A 135 6.67 -0.49 -11.29
C GLN A 135 5.91 0.81 -11.07
N THR A 136 5.92 1.66 -12.09
CA THR A 136 5.34 3.01 -12.07
C THR A 136 4.11 3.08 -12.96
N PHE A 137 3.06 3.73 -12.46
CA PHE A 137 1.75 3.81 -13.08
C PHE A 137 1.32 5.27 -13.16
N GLU A 138 1.14 5.77 -14.38
CA GLU A 138 0.82 7.17 -14.66
C GLU A 138 -0.59 7.55 -14.21
N LEU A 139 -0.72 8.76 -13.68
CA LEU A 139 -1.96 9.39 -13.21
C LEU A 139 -1.91 10.89 -13.55
N ASP A 140 -3.03 11.58 -13.65
CA ASP A 140 -3.01 13.05 -13.77
C ASP A 140 -4.13 13.71 -12.98
N VAL A 141 -3.92 13.87 -11.67
CA VAL A 141 -4.95 14.38 -10.76
C VAL A 141 -4.37 15.21 -9.62
N VAL A 142 -5.14 16.21 -9.14
CA VAL A 142 -4.75 17.04 -8.00
C VAL A 142 -5.49 16.59 -6.75
N TYR A 143 -4.78 16.06 -5.75
CA TYR A 143 -5.44 15.63 -4.53
C TYR A 143 -4.55 15.49 -3.29
N ARG A 144 -5.20 15.27 -2.14
CA ARG A 144 -4.57 15.18 -0.81
C ARG A 144 -4.64 13.78 -0.17
N VAL A 145 -5.66 12.98 -0.46
CA VAL A 145 -5.82 11.63 0.13
C VAL A 145 -5.92 10.56 -0.94
N VAL A 146 -4.99 9.61 -0.93
CA VAL A 146 -4.89 8.53 -1.92
C VAL A 146 -5.29 7.22 -1.27
N GLU A 147 -6.25 6.53 -1.88
CA GLU A 147 -6.69 5.19 -1.47
C GLU A 147 -6.22 4.18 -2.50
N LEU A 148 -5.42 3.19 -2.06
CA LEU A 148 -5.01 2.04 -2.85
C LEU A 148 -5.92 0.86 -2.48
N ARG A 149 -6.62 0.30 -3.47
CA ARG A 149 -7.43 -0.92 -3.33
C ARG A 149 -6.78 -2.04 -4.11
N VAL A 150 -6.32 -3.08 -3.43
CA VAL A 150 -5.87 -4.32 -4.04
C VAL A 150 -7.08 -5.22 -4.27
N LEU A 151 -7.24 -5.70 -5.50
CA LEU A 151 -8.38 -6.51 -5.95
C LEU A 151 -8.03 -8.00 -6.01
N SER A 152 -6.77 -8.32 -6.27
CA SER A 152 -6.26 -9.69 -6.40
C SER A 152 -4.76 -9.75 -6.08
N ASN A 153 -4.24 -10.97 -5.90
CA ASN A 153 -2.80 -11.24 -5.81
C ASN A 153 -2.40 -12.35 -6.80
N TRP A 154 -1.13 -12.74 -6.79
CA TRP A 154 -0.58 -13.75 -7.71
C TRP A 154 -0.78 -15.21 -7.26
N GLY A 155 -1.69 -15.47 -6.32
CA GLY A 155 -2.14 -16.83 -5.98
C GLY A 155 -1.95 -17.25 -4.51
N HIS A 156 -1.44 -16.36 -3.64
CA HIS A 156 -1.34 -16.68 -2.22
C HIS A 156 -2.71 -16.60 -1.53
N MET A 157 -3.20 -17.73 -1.01
CA MET A 157 -4.60 -17.83 -0.55
C MET A 157 -4.88 -17.12 0.79
N GLU A 158 -3.87 -16.98 1.66
CA GLU A 158 -4.10 -16.49 3.03
C GLU A 158 -3.91 -14.98 3.22
N TYR A 159 -3.02 -14.36 2.44
CA TYR A 159 -2.60 -12.98 2.63
C TYR A 159 -1.98 -12.40 1.36
N THR A 160 -1.91 -11.07 1.33
CA THR A 160 -1.20 -10.29 0.31
C THR A 160 -0.23 -9.34 0.98
N CYS A 161 0.95 -9.15 0.40
CA CYS A 161 2.05 -8.37 0.98
C CYS A 161 2.35 -7.10 0.17
N LEU A 162 2.24 -5.94 0.81
CA LEU A 162 2.64 -4.65 0.26
C LEU A 162 3.99 -4.22 0.86
N TYR A 163 4.99 -4.06 0.00
CA TYR A 163 6.33 -3.63 0.42
C TYR A 163 6.46 -2.12 0.47
N ARG A 164 6.24 -1.42 -0.65
CA ARG A 164 6.36 0.04 -0.70
C ARG A 164 5.42 0.62 -1.75
N PHE A 165 4.68 1.66 -1.37
CA PHE A 165 3.83 2.43 -2.27
C PHE A 165 4.21 3.90 -2.17
N ARG A 166 4.47 4.51 -3.33
CA ARG A 166 4.95 5.89 -3.44
C ARG A 166 4.01 6.69 -4.31
N VAL A 167 3.62 7.87 -3.84
CA VAL A 167 2.84 8.84 -4.61
C VAL A 167 3.78 9.95 -5.05
N HIS A 168 3.82 10.24 -6.34
CA HIS A 168 4.72 11.21 -6.94
C HIS A 168 3.93 12.36 -7.56
N GLY A 169 4.43 13.57 -7.38
CA GLY A 169 3.73 14.74 -7.89
C GLY A 169 4.44 16.06 -7.54
N LYS A 170 3.80 17.16 -7.92
CA LYS A 170 4.22 18.51 -7.54
C LYS A 170 3.18 19.11 -6.60
N ILE A 171 3.61 19.92 -5.63
CA ILE A 171 2.67 20.69 -4.81
C ILE A 171 1.83 21.55 -5.75
N ALA A 172 0.51 21.50 -5.59
CA ALA A 172 -0.36 22.40 -6.31
C ALA A 172 -0.13 23.82 -5.76
N THR A 173 0.58 24.65 -6.51
CA THR A 173 0.67 26.08 -6.21
C THR A 173 -0.69 26.69 -6.54
N SER A 174 -1.33 27.27 -5.53
CA SER A 174 -2.52 28.13 -5.67
C SER A 174 -2.23 29.31 -6.59
#